data_AF-A0A4V3C937-F1
#
_entry.id   AF-A0A4V3C937-F1
#
_cell.length_a   1.000
_cell.length_b   1.000
_cell.length_c   1.000
_cell.angle_alpha   90.00
_cell.angle_beta   90.00
_cell.angle_gamma   90.00
#
_symmetry.space_group_name_H-M   'P 1'
#
loop_
_entity.id
_entity.type
_entity.pdbx_description
1 polymer ?
#
loop_
_entity_poly.entity_id
_entity_poly.type
_entity_poly.pdbx_seq_one_letter_code
_entity_poly.pdbx_strand_id
1 'polypeptide(L)'
;MTVPRTVSDVLAEHVRFEVECIDRMYLNVFVPELQRTGQVAGYLMRHRGQPIASTALVAPMSKQFVAGIYDYAAAHDVPLVHFTKGQRKDDVMHEYLAGFTGTDQVVFIGVAQEKAHVFRTERRHNPITGAPFPWIVTATA
;
A
#
# COMPACT_ATOMS: atom_id res chain seq x y z
N MET A 1 -12.88 27.62 -47.08
CA MET A 1 -12.71 28.00 -45.67
C MET A 1 -11.68 27.08 -45.06
N THR A 2 -10.51 27.61 -44.71
CA THR A 2 -9.46 26.86 -44.02
C THR A 2 -9.85 26.81 -42.54
N VAL A 3 -10.24 25.64 -42.06
CA VAL A 3 -10.48 25.43 -40.63
C VAL A 3 -9.13 25.50 -39.91
N PRO A 4 -8.99 26.26 -38.82
CA PRO A 4 -7.74 26.29 -38.05
C PRO A 4 -7.44 24.87 -37.56
N ARG A 5 -6.27 24.34 -37.91
CA ARG A 5 -5.81 23.06 -37.38
C ARG A 5 -5.37 23.23 -35.94
N THR A 6 -5.68 22.26 -35.08
CA THR A 6 -5.12 22.21 -33.73
C THR A 6 -3.65 21.79 -33.79
N VAL A 7 -2.89 22.05 -32.72
CA VAL A 7 -1.50 21.59 -32.62
C VAL A 7 -1.44 20.05 -32.75
N SER A 8 -2.41 19.33 -32.19
CA SER A 8 -2.50 17.87 -32.37
C SER A 8 -2.71 17.45 -33.83
N ASP A 9 -3.58 18.13 -34.58
CA ASP A 9 -3.82 17.83 -36.00
C ASP A 9 -2.57 18.07 -36.86
N VAL A 10 -1.76 19.06 -36.48
CA VAL A 10 -0.50 19.34 -37.16
C VAL A 10 0.54 18.27 -36.83
N LEU A 11 0.62 17.86 -35.57
CA LEU A 11 1.64 16.92 -35.11
C LEU A 11 1.32 15.47 -35.43
N ALA A 12 0.05 15.09 -35.62
CA ALA A 12 -0.35 13.71 -35.90
C ALA A 12 0.36 13.09 -37.12
N GLU A 13 0.61 13.86 -38.17
CA GLU A 13 1.36 13.40 -39.37
C GLU A 13 2.89 13.42 -39.17
N HIS A 14 3.37 14.00 -38.07
CA HIS A 14 4.79 14.15 -37.73
C HIS A 14 5.23 13.32 -36.52
N VAL A 15 4.30 12.76 -35.75
CA VAL A 15 4.58 11.81 -34.67
C VAL A 15 5.02 10.50 -35.30
N ARG A 16 6.29 10.12 -35.07
CA ARG A 16 6.86 8.83 -35.53
C ARG A 16 6.72 7.71 -34.52
N PHE A 17 6.45 8.06 -33.26
CA PHE A 17 6.35 7.15 -32.13
C PHE A 17 5.57 7.80 -30.99
N GLU A 18 4.58 7.09 -30.48
CA GLU A 18 3.76 7.47 -29.33
C GLU A 18 3.76 6.30 -28.35
N VAL A 19 3.98 6.59 -27.06
CA VAL A 19 3.93 5.60 -25.98
C VAL A 19 2.84 6.02 -25.02
N GLU A 20 1.83 5.18 -24.89
CA GLU A 20 0.80 5.31 -23.88
C GLU A 20 1.07 4.28 -22.78
N CYS A 21 1.60 4.73 -21.65
CA CYS A 21 1.86 3.87 -20.51
C CYS A 21 1.59 4.60 -19.19
N ILE A 22 1.31 3.82 -18.15
CA ILE A 22 1.25 4.33 -16.78
C ILE A 22 2.69 4.35 -16.26
N ASP A 23 3.28 5.54 -16.12
CA ASP A 23 4.61 5.70 -15.52
C ASP A 23 4.60 5.30 -14.04
N ARG A 24 3.64 5.84 -13.26
CA ARG A 24 3.51 5.58 -11.83
C ARG A 24 2.05 5.56 -11.39
N MET A 25 1.66 4.53 -10.66
CA MET A 25 0.34 4.42 -10.02
C MET A 25 0.48 4.38 -8.50
N TYR A 26 -0.18 5.30 -7.81
CA TYR A 26 -0.31 5.28 -6.36
C TYR A 26 -1.66 4.68 -5.97
N LEU A 27 -1.65 3.52 -5.32
CA LEU A 27 -2.86 2.88 -4.82
C LEU A 27 -3.07 3.19 -3.34
N ASN A 28 -3.61 4.39 -3.07
CA ASN A 28 -4.01 4.79 -1.72
C ASN A 28 -5.44 4.31 -1.45
N VAL A 29 -5.58 3.16 -0.78
CA VAL A 29 -6.90 2.64 -0.40
C VAL A 29 -7.42 3.40 0.81
N PHE A 30 -8.61 3.99 0.67
CA PHE A 30 -9.26 4.76 1.73
C PHE A 30 -10.59 4.13 2.13
N VAL A 31 -10.73 3.80 3.41
CA VAL A 31 -12.00 3.33 3.99
C VAL A 31 -12.47 4.39 4.98
N PRO A 32 -13.49 5.21 4.63
CA PRO A 32 -13.90 6.36 5.46
C PRO A 32 -14.23 6.00 6.90
N GLU A 33 -14.83 4.82 7.10
CA GLU A 33 -15.23 4.33 8.41
C GLU A 33 -14.08 3.74 9.23
N LEU A 34 -12.86 3.62 8.70
CA LEU A 34 -11.71 3.11 9.46
C LEU A 34 -10.70 4.20 9.80
N GLN A 35 -11.08 5.47 9.66
CA GLN A 35 -10.18 6.61 9.89
C GLN A 35 -10.20 7.13 11.33
N ARG A 36 -11.11 6.64 12.18
CA ARG A 36 -11.29 7.14 13.56
C ARG A 36 -11.29 5.98 14.55
N THR A 37 -10.71 6.20 15.73
CA THR A 37 -10.55 5.19 16.79
C THR A 37 -11.87 4.51 17.16
N GLY A 38 -12.95 5.28 17.32
CA GLY A 38 -14.27 4.74 17.67
C GLY A 38 -14.88 3.86 16.58
N GLN A 39 -14.60 4.15 15.31
CA GLN A 39 -15.12 3.35 14.20
C GLN A 39 -14.29 2.08 13.99
N VAL A 40 -12.97 2.13 14.23
CA VAL A 40 -12.12 0.91 14.30
C VAL A 40 -12.57 0.00 15.44
N ALA A 41 -12.92 0.56 16.60
CA ALA A 41 -13.50 -0.21 17.70
C ALA A 41 -14.84 -0.85 17.28
N GLY A 42 -15.70 -0.09 16.60
CA GLY A 42 -16.94 -0.59 16.03
C GLY A 42 -16.74 -1.72 15.02
N TYR A 43 -15.76 -1.60 14.13
CA TYR A 43 -15.39 -2.65 13.18
C TYR A 43 -14.96 -3.93 13.89
N LEU A 44 -14.07 -3.84 14.88
CA LEU A 44 -13.61 -5.01 15.63
C LEU A 44 -14.74 -5.66 16.44
N MET A 45 -15.51 -4.86 17.18
CA MET A 45 -16.49 -5.42 18.11
C MET A 45 -17.81 -5.81 17.44
N ARG A 46 -18.36 -4.94 16.59
CA ARG A 46 -19.69 -5.14 15.98
C ARG A 46 -19.60 -5.93 14.68
N HIS A 47 -18.68 -5.57 13.80
CA HIS A 47 -18.57 -6.23 12.48
C HIS A 47 -17.79 -7.55 12.56
N ARG A 48 -16.68 -7.60 13.32
CA ARG A 48 -15.86 -8.82 13.51
C ARG A 48 -16.27 -9.64 14.74
N GLY A 49 -17.29 -9.21 15.48
CA GLY A 49 -17.84 -9.93 16.64
C GLY A 49 -16.88 -10.11 17.81
N GLN A 50 -15.83 -9.29 17.92
CA GLN A 50 -14.79 -9.47 18.92
C GLN A 50 -15.26 -8.91 20.27
N PRO A 51 -14.97 -9.58 21.40
CA PRO A 51 -15.44 -9.15 22.72
C PRO A 51 -14.81 -7.83 23.15
N ILE A 52 -13.61 -7.52 22.64
CA ILE A 52 -12.89 -6.27 22.92
C ILE A 52 -12.26 -5.71 21.64
N ALA A 53 -12.15 -4.38 21.58
CA ALA A 53 -11.46 -3.68 20.51
C ALA A 53 -9.93 -3.73 20.71
N SER A 54 -9.35 -4.89 20.41
CA SER A 54 -7.90 -5.12 20.48
C SER A 54 -7.26 -5.11 19.10
N THR A 55 -6.27 -4.23 18.89
CA THR A 55 -5.49 -4.18 17.64
C THR A 55 -4.60 -5.41 17.45
N ALA A 56 -4.41 -6.24 18.49
CA ALA A 56 -3.77 -7.55 18.35
C ALA A 56 -4.54 -8.47 17.38
N LEU A 57 -5.84 -8.21 17.17
CA LEU A 57 -6.69 -8.95 16.24
C LEU A 57 -6.51 -8.50 14.79
N VAL A 58 -5.92 -7.33 14.56
CA VAL A 58 -5.60 -6.79 13.23
C VAL A 58 -4.27 -7.35 12.72
N ALA A 59 -3.29 -7.57 13.62
CA ALA A 59 -1.96 -8.03 13.24
C ALA A 59 -1.95 -9.33 12.41
N PRO A 60 -2.78 -10.37 12.70
CA PRO A 60 -2.89 -11.55 11.84
C PRO A 60 -3.35 -11.22 10.42
N MET A 61 -4.26 -10.26 10.24
CA MET A 61 -4.78 -9.86 8.93
C MET A 61 -3.66 -9.23 8.09
N SER A 62 -2.92 -8.29 8.67
CA SER A 62 -1.77 -7.67 8.00
C SER A 62 -0.68 -8.70 7.67
N LYS A 63 -0.38 -9.61 8.60
CA LYS A 63 0.58 -10.70 8.35
C LYS A 63 0.14 -11.63 7.23
N GLN A 64 -1.15 -11.98 7.18
CA GLN A 64 -1.69 -12.82 6.11
C GLN A 64 -1.63 -12.12 4.75
N PHE A 65 -1.95 -10.82 4.69
CA PHE A 65 -1.82 -10.03 3.47
C PHE A 65 -0.37 -10.00 2.97
N VAL A 66 0.56 -9.70 3.87
CA VAL A 66 2.00 -9.70 3.58
C VAL A 66 2.48 -11.07 3.13
N ALA A 67 2.08 -12.15 3.82
CA ALA A 67 2.40 -13.52 3.43
C ALA A 67 1.89 -13.84 2.01
N GLY A 68 0.67 -13.40 1.66
CA GLY A 68 0.14 -13.57 0.30
C GLY A 68 0.98 -12.90 -0.78
N ILE A 69 1.62 -11.76 -0.49
CA ILE A 69 2.58 -11.13 -1.41
C ILE A 69 3.83 -12.00 -1.58
N TYR A 70 4.37 -12.53 -0.47
CA TYR A 70 5.52 -13.44 -0.51
C TYR A 70 5.20 -14.74 -1.25
N ASP A 71 4.04 -15.33 -1.00
CA ASP A 71 3.57 -16.54 -1.66
C ASP A 71 3.36 -16.30 -3.16
N TYR A 72 2.76 -15.16 -3.53
CA TYR A 72 2.62 -14.75 -4.93
C TYR A 72 3.98 -14.62 -5.61
N ALA A 73 4.93 -13.95 -4.96
CA ALA A 73 6.28 -13.76 -5.48
C ALA A 73 6.98 -15.09 -5.73
N ALA A 74 6.90 -16.02 -4.77
CA ALA A 74 7.47 -17.36 -4.88
C ALA A 74 6.81 -18.19 -5.98
N ALA A 75 5.48 -18.11 -6.11
CA ALA A 75 4.73 -18.89 -7.11
C ALA A 75 4.96 -18.43 -8.57
N HIS A 76 5.42 -17.19 -8.76
CA HIS A 76 5.62 -16.58 -10.09
C HIS A 76 7.09 -16.24 -10.37
N ASP A 77 8.02 -16.72 -9.52
CA ASP A 77 9.46 -16.44 -9.61
C ASP A 77 9.78 -14.93 -9.68
N VAL A 78 8.97 -14.10 -8.99
CA VAL A 78 9.13 -12.65 -8.97
C VAL A 78 10.19 -12.28 -7.91
N PRO A 79 11.25 -11.55 -8.28
CA PRO A 79 12.28 -11.13 -7.34
C PRO A 79 11.72 -10.23 -6.22
N LEU A 80 12.09 -10.51 -4.98
CA LEU A 80 11.83 -9.66 -3.81
C LEU A 80 13.06 -8.83 -3.47
N VAL A 81 12.98 -7.52 -3.72
CA VAL A 81 14.11 -6.60 -3.55
C VAL A 81 13.94 -5.81 -2.26
N HIS A 82 14.81 -6.04 -1.29
CA HIS A 82 14.84 -5.26 -0.05
C HIS A 82 15.70 -4.02 -0.22
N PHE A 83 15.07 -2.83 -0.18
CA PHE A 83 15.78 -1.58 -0.38
C PHE A 83 16.62 -1.21 0.84
N THR A 84 17.85 -0.79 0.58
CA THR A 84 18.73 -0.22 1.60
C THR A 84 18.54 1.29 1.72
N LYS A 85 18.95 1.86 2.86
CA LYS A 85 18.83 3.30 3.11
C LYS A 85 19.62 4.09 2.07
N GLY A 86 18.95 5.01 1.39
CA GLY A 86 19.57 5.88 0.37
C GLY A 86 19.66 5.26 -1.03
N GLN A 87 19.23 4.00 -1.21
CA GLN A 87 19.15 3.37 -2.51
C GLN A 87 18.02 3.98 -3.34
N ARG A 88 18.35 4.44 -4.55
CA ARG A 88 17.36 4.98 -5.48
C ARG A 88 16.60 3.84 -6.14
N LYS A 89 15.29 3.80 -5.89
CA LYS A 89 14.39 2.76 -6.42
C LYS A 89 14.37 2.74 -7.96
N ASP A 90 14.43 3.92 -8.58
CA ASP A 90 14.46 4.06 -10.04
C ASP A 90 15.72 3.40 -10.63
N ASP A 91 16.89 3.58 -10.00
CA ASP A 91 18.16 3.00 -10.51
C ASP A 91 18.10 1.47 -10.44
N VAL A 92 17.56 0.92 -9.35
CA VAL A 92 17.29 -0.52 -9.22
C VAL A 92 16.32 -1.01 -10.30
N MET A 93 15.23 -0.29 -10.57
CA MET A 93 14.30 -0.67 -11.63
C MET A 93 14.96 -0.70 -13.01
N HIS A 94 15.83 0.26 -13.32
CA HIS A 94 16.57 0.26 -14.58
C HIS A 94 17.48 -0.96 -14.73
N GLU A 95 18.14 -1.40 -13.65
CA GLU A 95 18.97 -2.61 -13.67
C GLU A 95 18.16 -3.87 -14.00
N TYR A 96 16.98 -4.02 -13.38
CA TYR A 96 16.08 -5.15 -13.66
C TYR A 96 15.48 -5.08 -15.07
N LEU A 97 15.12 -3.88 -15.54
CA LEU A 97 14.57 -3.67 -16.88
C LEU A 97 15.59 -3.95 -17.99
N ALA A 98 16.87 -3.66 -17.77
CA ALA A 98 17.91 -3.87 -18.79
C ALA A 98 18.03 -5.34 -19.25
N GLY A 99 17.70 -6.30 -18.36
CA GLY A 99 17.69 -7.73 -18.66
C GLY A 99 16.30 -8.32 -18.96
N PHE A 100 15.25 -7.50 -18.99
CA PHE A 100 13.89 -7.97 -19.07
C PHE A 100 13.45 -8.22 -20.52
N THR A 101 12.97 -9.43 -20.81
CA THR A 101 12.51 -9.84 -22.16
C THR A 101 11.03 -10.21 -22.21
N GLY A 102 10.28 -10.00 -21.12
CA GLY A 102 8.85 -10.26 -21.05
C GLY A 102 8.00 -9.10 -21.60
N THR A 103 6.68 -9.28 -21.62
CA THR A 103 5.72 -8.23 -22.02
C THR A 103 4.90 -7.75 -20.84
N ASP A 104 4.07 -8.63 -20.26
CA ASP A 104 3.07 -8.27 -19.24
C ASP A 104 3.30 -9.04 -17.94
N GLN A 105 4.34 -8.66 -17.18
CA GLN A 105 4.68 -9.35 -15.94
C GLN A 105 5.25 -8.39 -14.88
N VAL A 106 5.15 -8.81 -13.63
CA VAL A 106 5.77 -8.10 -12.50
C VAL A 106 7.28 -8.30 -12.59
N VAL A 107 8.02 -7.20 -12.78
CA VAL A 107 9.49 -7.23 -12.92
C VAL A 107 10.16 -7.57 -11.59
N PHE A 108 9.72 -6.94 -10.50
CA PHE A 108 10.11 -7.28 -9.13
C PHE A 108 9.10 -6.68 -8.13
N ILE A 109 9.15 -7.16 -6.89
CA ILE A 109 8.44 -6.57 -5.75
C ILE A 109 9.46 -5.92 -4.81
N GLY A 110 9.35 -4.61 -4.67
CA GLY A 110 10.25 -3.83 -3.81
C GLY A 110 9.72 -3.70 -2.38
N VAL A 111 10.56 -4.03 -1.40
CA VAL A 111 10.26 -3.93 0.04
C VAL A 111 11.03 -2.75 0.61
N ALA A 112 10.29 -1.76 1.12
CA ALA A 112 10.84 -0.60 1.81
C ALA A 112 10.10 -0.39 3.15
N GLN A 113 10.83 0.07 4.16
CA GLN A 113 10.22 0.49 5.42
C GLN A 113 9.69 1.91 5.28
N GLU A 114 8.40 2.09 5.54
CA GLU A 114 7.74 3.38 5.59
C GLU A 114 7.10 3.60 6.96
N LYS A 115 7.07 4.85 7.42
CA LYS A 115 6.37 5.21 8.64
C LYS A 115 4.88 5.30 8.36
N ALA A 116 4.06 4.60 9.13
CA ALA A 116 2.62 4.60 8.96
C ALA A 116 1.89 5.09 10.21
N HIS A 117 0.82 5.85 10.02
CA HIS A 117 -0.14 6.13 11.08
C HIS A 117 -0.99 4.88 11.33
N VAL A 118 -0.96 4.37 12.56
CA VAL A 118 -1.66 3.14 12.95
C VAL A 118 -2.49 3.34 14.21
N PHE A 119 -3.45 2.44 14.43
CA PHE A 119 -4.15 2.34 15.69
C PHE A 119 -3.48 1.30 16.58
N ARG A 120 -3.34 1.61 17.87
CA ARG A 120 -2.79 0.70 18.88
C ARG A 120 -3.71 0.61 20.08
N THR A 121 -3.86 -0.59 20.64
CA THR A 121 -4.51 -0.78 21.94
C THR A 121 -3.48 -0.66 23.06
N GLU A 122 -3.79 0.19 24.05
CA GLU A 122 -3.06 0.36 25.29
C GLU A 122 -3.91 -0.09 26.48
N ARG A 123 -3.27 -0.52 27.57
CA ARG A 123 -3.94 -0.84 28.82
C ARG A 123 -4.04 0.43 29.67
N ARG A 124 -5.26 0.86 30.00
CA ARG A 124 -5.55 1.92 30.97
C ARG A 124 -6.21 1.33 32.22
N HIS A 125 -6.27 2.10 33.30
CA HIS A 125 -6.88 1.68 34.56
C HIS A 125 -8.01 2.64 34.94
N ASN A 126 -9.12 2.08 35.43
CA ASN A 126 -10.24 2.85 35.94
C ASN A 126 -9.78 3.60 37.22
N PRO A 127 -9.94 4.92 37.31
CA PRO A 127 -9.45 5.70 38.45
C PRO A 127 -10.17 5.39 39.77
N ILE A 128 -11.39 4.84 39.70
CA ILE A 128 -12.21 4.49 40.87
C ILE A 128 -11.99 3.04 41.29
N THR A 129 -12.04 2.11 40.33
CA THR A 129 -12.00 0.67 40.63
C THR A 129 -10.61 0.04 40.50
N GLY A 130 -9.64 0.74 39.90
CA GLY A 130 -8.32 0.21 39.58
C GLY A 130 -8.31 -0.86 38.48
N ALA A 131 -9.47 -1.28 37.96
CA ALA A 131 -9.57 -2.35 36.98
C ALA A 131 -8.94 -1.95 35.64
N PRO A 132 -8.16 -2.83 34.98
CA PRO A 132 -7.59 -2.56 33.67
C PRO A 132 -8.64 -2.63 32.57
N PHE A 133 -8.55 -1.76 31.57
CA PHE A 133 -9.39 -1.79 30.37
C PHE A 133 -8.58 -1.41 29.10
N PRO A 134 -8.96 -1.94 27.93
CA PRO A 134 -8.31 -1.60 26.66
C PRO A 134 -8.74 -0.22 26.17
N TRP A 135 -7.78 0.54 25.63
CA TRP A 135 -8.01 1.87 25.06
C TRP A 135 -7.29 2.00 23.71
N ILE A 136 -8.00 2.40 22.65
CA ILE A 136 -7.39 2.58 21.33
C ILE A 136 -6.87 4.01 21.19
N VAL A 137 -5.60 4.13 20.79
CA VAL A 137 -4.91 5.38 20.48
C VAL A 137 -4.39 5.36 19.05
N THR A 138 -4.11 6.54 18.52
CA THR A 138 -3.30 6.70 17.30
C THR A 138 -1.81 6.67 17.65
N ALA A 139 -1.01 6.02 16.81
CA ALA A 139 0.43 5.90 16.95
C ALA A 139 1.11 5.93 15.56
N THR A 140 2.44 5.94 15.55
CA THR A 140 3.25 5.74 14.35
C THR A 140 4.02 4.43 14.48
N ALA A 141 4.02 3.61 13.43
CA ALA A 141 4.81 2.39 13.31
C ALA A 141 5.85 2.53 12.18
#